data_AF-A0A3N5LWH6-F1
#
_entry.id   AF-A0A3N5LWH6-F1
#
_cell.length_a   1.000
_cell.length_b   1.000
_cell.length_c   1.000
_cell.angle_alpha   90.00
_cell.angle_beta   90.00
_cell.angle_gamma   90.00
#
_symmetry.space_group_name_H-M   'P 1'
#
loop_
_entity.id
_entity.type
_entity.pdbx_description
1 polymer ?
#
loop_
_entity_poly.entity_id
_entity_poly.type
_entity_poly.pdbx_seq_one_letter_code
_entity_poly.pdbx_strand_id
1 'polypeptide(L)'
;MRRTLMWSLVFALMLAPVMLAVKADSGASLAPDTQAAWDNLKKLDGEWEGTGNGSPAKVIYRLVSNGNTVMETLFPGTPHEMITMYHLDGPQLVLTHYCAAGNQPRMTLDKSGSKPGYLVFAFSGGSNMDPKKDGHIHSGRIKVLDLDHIESEWDYFENDKLGHSMKFVLARKR
;
A
#
# COMPACT_ATOMS: atom_id res chain seq x y z
N MET A 1 16.08 15.22 -92.55
CA MET A 1 17.04 14.74 -91.53
C MET A 1 17.00 15.74 -90.38
N ARG A 2 16.87 15.46 -89.08
CA ARG A 2 16.82 14.24 -88.27
C ARG A 2 16.18 14.63 -86.91
N ARG A 3 15.18 13.85 -86.49
CA ARG A 3 14.89 13.30 -85.14
C ARG A 3 14.62 14.24 -83.94
N THR A 4 13.40 14.04 -83.44
CA THR A 4 12.83 14.27 -82.11
C THR A 4 13.70 13.84 -80.92
N LEU A 5 13.56 14.51 -79.77
CA LEU A 5 13.64 13.85 -78.46
C LEU A 5 12.80 14.59 -77.41
N MET A 6 11.74 13.92 -77.00
CA MET A 6 10.78 14.25 -75.97
C MET A 6 11.37 13.72 -74.65
N TRP A 7 11.60 14.59 -73.66
CA TRP A 7 12.02 14.16 -72.33
C TRP A 7 10.80 13.89 -71.47
N SER A 8 10.47 12.62 -71.30
CA SER A 8 9.49 12.12 -70.35
C SER A 8 10.09 12.19 -68.94
N LEU A 9 9.63 13.12 -68.09
CA LEU A 9 9.86 13.03 -66.66
C LEU A 9 8.94 11.96 -66.08
N VAL A 10 9.51 10.83 -65.66
CA VAL A 10 8.81 9.82 -64.86
C VAL A 10 8.79 10.32 -63.41
N PHE A 11 7.62 10.75 -62.94
CA PHE A 11 7.36 10.99 -61.52
C PHE A 11 7.14 9.64 -60.84
N ALA A 12 8.17 9.12 -60.16
CA ALA A 12 8.05 7.93 -59.33
C ALA A 12 7.33 8.29 -58.02
N LEU A 13 6.05 7.91 -57.92
CA LEU A 13 5.24 8.03 -56.71
C LEU A 13 5.71 6.97 -55.70
N MET A 14 6.59 7.34 -54.76
CA MET A 14 6.94 6.46 -53.63
C MET A 14 5.78 6.48 -52.61
N LEU A 15 5.02 5.39 -52.55
CA LEU A 15 4.09 5.11 -51.45
C LEU A 15 4.90 4.74 -50.19
N ALA A 16 4.96 5.65 -49.23
CA ALA A 16 5.44 5.35 -47.89
C ALA A 16 4.34 4.59 -47.11
N PRO A 17 4.65 3.45 -46.47
CA PRO A 17 3.68 2.76 -45.63
C PRO A 17 3.45 3.56 -44.34
N VAL A 18 2.20 3.96 -44.10
CA VAL A 18 1.75 4.47 -42.81
C VAL A 18 1.76 3.29 -41.83
N MET A 19 2.80 3.21 -41.00
CA MET A 19 2.80 2.28 -39.87
C MET A 19 1.84 2.80 -38.80
N LEU A 20 0.67 2.17 -38.71
CA LEU A 20 -0.21 2.28 -37.54
C LEU A 20 0.51 1.66 -36.35
N ALA A 21 1.07 2.50 -35.48
CA ALA A 21 1.57 2.08 -34.19
C ALA A 21 0.39 1.57 -33.35
N VAL A 22 0.25 0.25 -33.26
CA VAL A 22 -0.62 -0.38 -32.27
C VAL A 22 -0.03 -0.02 -30.91
N LYS A 23 -0.72 0.83 -30.14
CA LYS A 23 -0.41 0.99 -28.72
C LYS A 23 -0.63 -0.37 -28.08
N ALA A 24 0.46 -1.02 -27.67
CA ALA A 24 0.39 -2.16 -26.79
C ALA A 24 -0.35 -1.70 -25.53
N ASP A 25 -1.52 -2.28 -25.30
CA ASP A 25 -2.26 -2.11 -24.06
C ASP A 25 -1.36 -2.68 -22.96
N SER A 26 -0.65 -1.78 -22.26
CA SER A 26 0.18 -2.15 -21.14
C SER A 26 -0.78 -2.60 -20.07
N GLY A 27 -1.01 -3.92 -19.99
CA GLY A 27 -2.01 -4.52 -19.12
C GLY A 27 -2.04 -3.78 -17.78
N ALA A 28 -3.21 -3.21 -17.46
CA ALA A 28 -3.39 -2.38 -16.29
C ALA A 28 -2.75 -3.08 -15.09
N SER A 29 -1.75 -2.43 -14.49
CA SER A 29 -1.10 -2.95 -13.31
C SER A 29 -2.17 -3.27 -12.27
N LEU A 30 -2.21 -4.52 -11.79
CA LEU A 30 -3.11 -4.94 -10.71
C LEU A 30 -2.72 -4.31 -9.36
N ALA A 31 -1.56 -3.65 -9.30
CA ALA A 31 -1.13 -2.92 -8.12
C ALA A 31 -2.07 -1.73 -7.86
N PRO A 32 -2.53 -1.53 -6.61
CA PRO A 32 -3.39 -0.41 -6.30
C PRO A 32 -2.62 0.90 -6.47
N ASP A 33 -3.30 1.88 -7.05
CA ASP A 33 -2.84 3.25 -7.06
C ASP A 33 -2.64 3.75 -5.61
N THR A 34 -1.56 4.51 -5.34
CA THR A 34 -1.24 4.97 -3.97
C THR A 34 -2.38 5.82 -3.41
N GLN A 35 -2.97 6.68 -4.25
CA GLN A 35 -4.05 7.55 -3.82
C GLN A 35 -5.30 6.73 -3.48
N ALA A 36 -5.62 5.71 -4.28
CA ALA A 36 -6.71 4.78 -3.96
C ALA A 36 -6.48 4.01 -2.65
N ALA A 37 -5.24 3.57 -2.38
CA ALA A 37 -4.88 2.92 -1.11
C ALA A 37 -5.05 3.88 0.08
N TRP A 38 -4.58 5.12 -0.06
CA TRP A 38 -4.76 6.17 0.92
C TRP A 38 -6.24 6.50 1.17
N ASP A 39 -7.03 6.62 0.10
CA ASP A 39 -8.46 6.86 0.20
C ASP A 39 -9.20 5.73 0.91
N ASN A 40 -8.75 4.48 0.78
CA ASN A 40 -9.30 3.36 1.54
C ASN A 40 -8.95 3.43 3.03
N LEU A 41 -7.71 3.81 3.39
CA LEU A 41 -7.33 3.99 4.81
C LEU A 41 -8.16 5.07 5.49
N LYS A 42 -8.42 6.19 4.81
CA LYS A 42 -9.24 7.28 5.38
C LYS A 42 -10.66 6.83 5.74
N LYS A 43 -11.24 5.87 4.99
CA LYS A 43 -12.58 5.31 5.28
C LYS A 43 -12.63 4.45 6.54
N LEU A 44 -11.48 4.09 7.11
CA LEU A 44 -11.42 3.32 8.35
C LEU A 44 -11.74 4.16 9.58
N ASP A 45 -11.75 5.50 9.47
CA ASP A 45 -12.11 6.42 10.57
C ASP A 45 -13.34 5.91 11.35
N GLY A 46 -13.17 5.74 12.65
CA GLY A 46 -14.16 5.13 13.54
C GLY A 46 -13.59 4.10 14.51
N GLU A 47 -14.48 3.54 15.33
CA GLU A 47 -14.17 2.47 16.28
C GLU A 47 -14.49 1.10 15.68
N TRP A 48 -13.63 0.13 15.96
CA TRP A 48 -13.72 -1.24 15.48
C TRP A 48 -13.52 -2.22 16.63
N GLU A 49 -14.26 -3.32 16.60
CA GLU A 49 -14.18 -4.38 17.60
C GLU A 49 -14.26 -5.76 16.95
N GLY A 50 -13.71 -6.76 17.62
CA GLY A 50 -13.71 -8.12 17.12
C GLY A 50 -12.70 -8.97 17.86
N THR A 51 -11.90 -9.74 17.12
CA THR A 51 -10.90 -10.64 17.71
C THR A 51 -9.52 -10.40 17.15
N GLY A 52 -8.50 -10.52 18.01
CA GLY A 52 -7.09 -10.62 17.68
C GLY A 52 -6.57 -11.96 18.20
N ASN A 53 -6.16 -12.86 17.30
CA ASN A 53 -5.77 -14.24 17.64
C ASN A 53 -6.77 -14.96 18.58
N GLY A 54 -8.08 -14.76 18.33
CA GLY A 54 -9.16 -15.37 19.11
C GLY A 54 -9.52 -14.67 20.43
N SER A 55 -8.75 -13.67 20.85
CA SER A 55 -9.08 -12.85 22.04
C SER A 55 -9.80 -11.56 21.63
N PRO A 56 -10.67 -10.98 22.48
CA PRO A 56 -11.32 -9.71 22.18
C PRO A 56 -10.30 -8.60 21.84
N ALA A 57 -10.55 -7.87 20.77
CA ALA A 57 -9.70 -6.77 20.32
C ALA A 57 -10.54 -5.53 20.01
N LYS A 58 -9.95 -4.36 20.26
CA LYS A 58 -10.48 -3.04 19.90
C LYS A 58 -9.43 -2.26 19.15
N VAL A 59 -9.86 -1.59 18.09
CA VAL A 59 -9.02 -0.72 17.27
C VAL A 59 -9.78 0.57 17.00
N ILE A 60 -9.10 1.70 17.12
CA ILE A 60 -9.67 3.01 16.80
C ILE A 60 -8.85 3.61 15.67
N TYR A 61 -9.47 3.94 14.55
CA TYR A 61 -8.84 4.74 13.51
C TYR A 61 -9.37 6.17 13.60
N ARG A 62 -8.48 7.15 13.49
CA ARG A 62 -8.84 8.57 13.48
C ARG A 62 -8.12 9.31 12.36
N LEU A 63 -8.87 10.10 11.59
CA LEU A 63 -8.30 11.15 10.76
C LEU A 63 -7.82 12.31 11.65
N VAL A 64 -6.52 12.59 11.56
CA VAL A 64 -5.87 13.66 12.32
C VAL A 64 -5.09 14.57 11.37
N SER A 65 -4.51 15.64 11.90
CA SER A 65 -3.66 16.57 11.12
C SER A 65 -4.35 17.11 9.87
N ASN A 66 -5.59 17.58 10.02
CA ASN A 66 -6.43 18.08 8.92
C ASN A 66 -6.70 17.02 7.82
N GLY A 67 -6.81 15.75 8.20
CA GLY A 67 -7.12 14.64 7.28
C GLY A 67 -5.92 14.13 6.48
N ASN A 68 -4.70 14.56 6.80
CA ASN A 68 -3.47 14.12 6.12
C ASN A 68 -2.81 12.90 6.79
N THR A 69 -3.34 12.46 7.92
CA THR A 69 -2.78 11.33 8.66
C THR A 69 -3.93 10.50 9.24
N VAL A 70 -3.82 9.18 9.11
CA VAL A 70 -4.68 8.22 9.83
C VAL A 70 -3.89 7.72 11.03
N MET A 71 -4.44 7.88 12.22
CA MET A 71 -3.93 7.30 13.46
C MET A 71 -4.73 6.06 13.80
N GLU A 72 -4.08 4.90 13.81
CA GLU A 72 -4.61 3.66 14.37
C GLU A 72 -4.16 3.54 15.83
N THR A 73 -5.08 3.25 16.73
CA THR A 73 -4.83 2.88 18.12
C THR A 73 -5.30 1.45 18.34
N LEU A 74 -4.35 0.53 18.51
CA LEU A 74 -4.59 -0.87 18.79
C LEU A 74 -4.54 -1.12 20.30
N PHE A 75 -5.54 -1.81 20.85
CA PHE A 75 -5.71 -2.06 22.29
C PHE A 75 -5.73 -0.78 23.15
N PRO A 76 -6.63 0.19 22.83
CA PRO A 76 -6.69 1.48 23.52
C PRO A 76 -6.87 1.32 25.03
N GLY A 77 -6.11 2.09 25.80
CA GLY A 77 -6.17 2.15 27.27
C GLY A 77 -5.55 0.96 28.00
N THR A 78 -4.83 0.09 27.29
CA THR A 78 -4.12 -1.06 27.90
C THR A 78 -2.62 -0.81 27.98
N PRO A 79 -1.87 -1.54 28.83
CA PRO A 79 -0.40 -1.50 28.82
C PRO A 79 0.24 -1.98 27.51
N HIS A 80 -0.54 -2.58 26.60
CA HIS A 80 -0.11 -3.05 25.29
C HIS A 80 -0.63 -2.16 24.16
N GLU A 81 -1.07 -0.94 24.47
CA GLU A 81 -1.51 0.03 23.47
C GLU A 81 -0.38 0.30 22.47
N MET A 82 -0.73 0.23 21.19
CA MET A 82 0.18 0.54 20.09
C MET A 82 -0.47 1.57 19.18
N ILE A 83 0.35 2.45 18.61
CA ILE A 83 -0.10 3.50 17.70
C ILE A 83 0.54 3.27 16.33
N THR A 84 -0.25 3.33 15.26
CA THR A 84 0.29 3.38 13.88
C THR A 84 -0.16 4.67 13.19
N MET A 85 0.79 5.39 12.62
CA MET A 85 0.55 6.66 11.92
C MET A 85 0.78 6.48 10.42
N TYR A 86 -0.29 6.48 9.64
CA TYR A 86 -0.26 6.35 8.18
C TYR A 86 -0.35 7.73 7.51
N HIS A 87 0.47 7.98 6.50
CA HIS A 87 0.44 9.22 5.72
C HIS A 87 1.11 9.05 4.36
N LEU A 88 0.88 10.03 3.48
CA LEU A 88 1.62 10.14 2.22
C LEU A 88 2.96 10.85 2.46
N ASP A 89 4.04 10.23 1.99
CA ASP A 89 5.36 10.83 1.84
C ASP A 89 5.67 10.95 0.34
N GLY A 90 5.32 12.11 -0.23
CA GLY A 90 5.29 12.32 -1.67
C GLY A 90 4.39 11.28 -2.37
N PRO A 91 4.93 10.46 -3.30
CA PRO A 91 4.13 9.44 -4.02
C PRO A 91 3.97 8.12 -3.24
N GLN A 92 4.56 8.02 -2.04
CA GLN A 92 4.57 6.80 -1.24
C GLN A 92 3.55 6.88 -0.13
N LEU A 93 2.85 5.77 0.13
CA LEU A 93 2.07 5.60 1.34
C LEU A 93 2.94 4.88 2.37
N VAL A 94 3.19 5.53 3.50
CA VAL A 94 4.08 5.05 4.55
C VAL A 94 3.35 4.99 5.88
N LEU A 95 3.91 4.23 6.80
CA LEU A 95 3.49 4.22 8.19
C LEU A 95 4.68 4.22 9.14
N THR A 96 4.46 4.74 10.34
CA THR A 96 5.32 4.51 11.50
C THR A 96 4.48 3.85 12.58
N HIS A 97 4.92 2.70 13.06
CA HIS A 97 4.28 1.96 14.14
C HIS A 97 5.08 2.18 15.42
N TYR A 98 4.43 2.72 16.45
CA TYR A 98 4.96 2.91 17.78
C TYR A 98 4.59 1.67 18.60
N CYS A 99 5.56 0.77 18.74
CA CYS A 99 5.37 -0.51 19.41
C CYS A 99 5.37 -0.34 20.93
N ALA A 100 4.66 -1.22 21.64
CA ALA A 100 4.73 -1.32 23.11
C ALA A 100 6.14 -1.66 23.62
N ALA A 101 7.01 -2.20 22.74
CA ALA A 101 8.44 -2.43 23.03
C ALA A 101 9.29 -1.13 23.05
N GLY A 102 8.71 0.02 22.69
CA GLY A 102 9.41 1.32 22.69
C GLY A 102 10.24 1.60 21.45
N ASN A 103 10.15 0.78 20.40
CA ASN A 103 10.72 1.05 19.09
C ASN A 103 9.70 1.62 18.10
N GLN A 104 10.19 2.14 16.97
CA GLN A 104 9.37 2.78 15.95
C GLN A 104 9.67 2.23 14.55
N PRO A 105 9.29 0.98 14.24
CA PRO A 105 9.37 0.46 12.88
C PRO A 105 8.57 1.32 11.90
N ARG A 106 9.16 1.50 10.72
CA ARG A 106 8.58 2.18 9.57
C ARG A 106 8.35 1.16 8.47
N MET A 107 7.25 1.36 7.75
CA MET A 107 6.92 0.52 6.62
C MET A 107 6.42 1.38 5.46
N THR A 108 6.60 0.86 4.26
CA THR A 108 6.13 1.47 3.02
C THR A 108 5.17 0.51 2.34
N LEU A 109 4.12 1.04 1.70
CA LEU A 109 3.20 0.24 0.90
C LEU A 109 3.97 -0.50 -0.20
N ASP A 110 3.97 -1.83 -0.11
CA ASP A 110 4.45 -2.71 -1.17
C ASP A 110 3.35 -2.86 -2.22
N LYS A 111 3.48 -2.12 -3.32
CA LYS A 111 2.56 -2.16 -4.45
C LYS A 111 2.52 -3.53 -5.14
N SER A 112 3.62 -4.29 -5.09
CA SER A 112 3.71 -5.58 -5.78
C SER A 112 2.94 -6.69 -5.05
N GLY A 113 2.93 -6.66 -3.72
CA GLY A 113 2.11 -7.54 -2.87
C GLY A 113 0.68 -7.06 -2.68
N SER A 114 0.38 -5.80 -2.99
CA SER A 114 -0.95 -5.20 -2.80
C SER A 114 -1.88 -5.39 -4.00
N LYS A 115 -3.19 -5.33 -3.74
CA LYS A 115 -4.27 -5.35 -4.73
C LYS A 115 -5.45 -4.48 -4.23
N PRO A 116 -6.44 -4.13 -5.05
CA PRO A 116 -7.62 -3.40 -4.57
C PRO A 116 -8.25 -4.07 -3.33
N GLY A 117 -8.43 -3.30 -2.25
CA GLY A 117 -8.97 -3.80 -0.97
C GLY A 117 -8.00 -4.62 -0.13
N TYR A 118 -6.74 -4.79 -0.54
CA TYR A 118 -5.72 -5.50 0.23
C TYR A 118 -4.37 -4.79 0.13
N LEU A 119 -3.98 -4.15 1.23
CA LEU A 119 -2.77 -3.35 1.34
C LEU A 119 -1.70 -4.15 2.08
N VAL A 120 -0.50 -4.18 1.53
CA VAL A 120 0.69 -4.79 2.14
C VAL A 120 1.69 -3.70 2.44
N PHE A 121 2.18 -3.65 3.67
CA PHE A 121 3.21 -2.75 4.16
C PHE A 121 4.45 -3.55 4.51
N ALA A 122 5.57 -3.21 3.87
CA ALA A 122 6.84 -3.88 4.06
C ALA A 122 7.81 -3.00 4.87
N PHE A 123 8.61 -3.63 5.72
CA PHE A 123 9.63 -2.98 6.53
C PHE A 123 10.53 -2.07 5.69
N SER A 124 10.73 -0.83 6.14
CA SER A 124 11.61 0.15 5.48
C SER A 124 12.60 0.82 6.45
N GLY A 125 12.71 0.30 7.68
CA GLY A 125 13.62 0.81 8.71
C GLY A 125 12.88 1.22 9.97
N GLY A 126 13.50 2.06 10.80
CA GLY A 126 12.88 2.54 12.04
C GLY A 126 13.91 3.14 13.00
N SER A 127 13.45 3.52 14.18
CA SER A 127 14.30 4.01 15.26
C SER A 127 14.21 3.14 16.51
N ASN A 128 15.24 3.25 17.35
CA ASN A 128 15.36 2.57 18.65
C ASN A 128 15.32 1.04 18.57
N MET A 129 15.96 0.46 17.56
CA MET A 129 16.12 -0.99 17.40
C MET A 129 17.28 -1.34 16.44
N ASP A 130 17.91 -2.50 16.66
CA ASP A 130 18.70 -3.27 15.69
C ASP A 130 17.78 -4.31 15.05
N PRO A 131 17.32 -4.13 13.79
CA PRO A 131 16.35 -5.03 13.16
C PRO A 131 16.82 -6.48 13.04
N LYS A 132 18.13 -6.74 13.16
CA LYS A 132 18.69 -8.10 13.11
C LYS A 132 18.62 -8.83 14.44
N LYS A 133 18.25 -8.16 15.52
CA LYS A 133 18.26 -8.70 16.89
C LYS A 133 16.96 -8.40 17.61
N ASP A 134 16.58 -7.13 17.63
CA ASP A 134 15.51 -6.64 18.47
C ASP A 134 14.12 -6.99 17.91
N GLY A 135 13.21 -7.30 18.81
CA GLY A 135 11.81 -7.54 18.54
C GLY A 135 11.09 -6.32 17.96
N HIS A 136 10.46 -6.44 16.79
CA HIS A 136 9.71 -5.34 16.18
C HIS A 136 8.62 -5.84 15.25
N ILE A 137 7.61 -5.00 15.00
CA ILE A 137 6.66 -5.24 13.92
C ILE A 137 7.36 -4.98 12.58
N HIS A 138 7.43 -6.00 11.75
CA HIS A 138 8.19 -6.00 10.51
C HIS A 138 7.32 -5.78 9.28
N SER A 139 6.11 -6.33 9.27
CA SER A 139 5.18 -6.12 8.16
C SER A 139 3.74 -6.00 8.64
N GLY A 140 2.90 -5.36 7.83
CA GLY A 140 1.49 -5.12 8.11
C GLY A 140 0.64 -5.38 6.88
N ARG A 141 -0.55 -5.95 7.07
CA ARG A 141 -1.52 -6.17 6.00
C ARG A 141 -2.88 -5.68 6.46
N ILE A 142 -3.59 -4.99 5.58
CA ILE A 142 -4.98 -4.57 5.82
C ILE A 142 -5.83 -5.04 4.65
N LYS A 143 -6.84 -5.84 4.95
CA LYS A 143 -7.83 -6.31 4.00
C LYS A 143 -9.17 -5.67 4.33
N VAL A 144 -9.66 -4.84 3.42
CA VAL A 144 -11.01 -4.29 3.48
C VAL A 144 -11.96 -5.30 2.83
N LEU A 145 -12.85 -5.89 3.63
CA LEU A 145 -13.84 -6.84 3.15
C LEU A 145 -15.07 -6.10 2.62
N ASP A 146 -15.54 -5.13 3.40
CA ASP A 146 -16.60 -4.19 3.05
C ASP A 146 -16.48 -2.91 3.90
N LEU A 147 -17.53 -2.08 3.96
CA LEU A 147 -17.52 -0.81 4.69
C LEU A 147 -17.42 -0.97 6.22
N ASP A 148 -17.84 -2.13 6.73
CA ASP A 148 -18.02 -2.42 8.15
C ASP A 148 -17.20 -3.64 8.61
N HIS A 149 -16.43 -4.28 7.72
CA HIS A 149 -15.59 -5.42 8.08
C HIS A 149 -14.18 -5.31 7.47
N ILE A 150 -13.17 -5.52 8.32
CA ILE A 150 -11.76 -5.58 7.91
C ILE A 150 -11.04 -6.75 8.57
N GLU A 151 -9.98 -7.21 7.93
CA GLU A 151 -8.95 -8.02 8.58
C GLU A 151 -7.64 -7.22 8.57
N SER A 152 -6.87 -7.28 9.66
CA SER A 152 -5.48 -6.82 9.65
C SER A 152 -4.55 -7.89 10.18
N GLU A 153 -3.32 -7.90 9.71
CA GLU A 153 -2.31 -8.85 10.13
C GLU A 153 -0.98 -8.14 10.33
N TRP A 154 -0.32 -8.41 11.46
CA TRP A 154 0.93 -7.78 11.85
C TRP A 154 1.97 -8.84 12.17
N ASP A 155 3.09 -8.82 11.47
CA ASP A 155 4.18 -9.79 11.67
C ASP A 155 5.19 -9.24 12.67
N TYR A 156 5.39 -9.94 13.77
CA TYR A 156 6.46 -9.68 14.72
C TYR A 156 7.71 -10.46 14.33
N PHE A 157 8.83 -9.76 14.20
CA PHE A 157 10.14 -10.34 13.96
C PHE A 157 11.05 -10.12 15.15
N GLU A 158 11.95 -11.07 15.38
CA GLU A 158 13.04 -10.99 16.34
C GLU A 158 14.20 -11.84 15.81
N ASN A 159 15.44 -11.41 16.03
CA ASN A 159 16.62 -12.09 15.48
C ASN A 159 16.54 -12.33 13.95
N ASP A 160 16.00 -11.35 13.22
CA ASP A 160 15.78 -11.41 11.75
C ASP A 160 14.91 -12.57 11.29
N LYS A 161 13.99 -13.04 12.15
CA LYS A 161 13.09 -14.14 11.87
C LYS A 161 11.67 -13.80 12.29
N LEU A 162 10.72 -14.30 11.52
CA LEU A 162 9.32 -14.29 11.92
C LEU A 162 9.16 -15.04 13.24
N GLY A 163 8.74 -14.34 14.28
CA GLY A 163 8.38 -14.93 15.56
C GLY A 163 6.92 -15.40 15.53
N HIS A 164 5.99 -14.49 15.28
CA HIS A 164 4.57 -14.79 15.13
C HIS A 164 3.84 -13.70 14.34
N SER A 165 2.64 -14.03 13.86
CA SER A 165 1.73 -13.08 13.23
C SER A 165 0.50 -12.88 14.12
N MET A 166 0.05 -11.64 14.26
CA MET A 166 -1.19 -11.29 14.93
C MET A 166 -2.25 -10.97 13.89
N LYS A 167 -3.27 -11.82 13.79
CA LYS A 167 -4.41 -11.59 12.89
C LYS A 167 -5.60 -11.03 13.67
N PHE A 168 -6.11 -9.92 13.17
CA PHE A 168 -7.32 -9.26 13.64
C PHE A 168 -8.45 -9.46 12.62
N VAL A 169 -9.63 -9.80 13.12
CA VAL A 169 -10.89 -9.81 12.36
C VAL A 169 -11.82 -8.85 13.08
N LEU A 170 -12.16 -7.75 12.42
CA LEU A 170 -12.78 -6.59 13.04
C LEU A 170 -14.05 -6.20 12.28
N ALA A 171 -15.07 -5.83 13.04
CA ALA A 171 -16.27 -5.18 12.57
C ALA A 171 -16.33 -3.75 13.09
N ARG A 172 -16.91 -2.84 12.32
CA ARG A 172 -17.16 -1.47 12.76
C ARG A 172 -18.14 -1.49 13.91
N LYS A 173 -17.79 -0.79 14.99
CA LYS A 173 -18.67 -0.63 16.15
C LYS A 173 -19.85 0.27 15.76
N ARG A 174 -21.06 -0.21 16.02
CA ARG A 174 -22.32 0.51 15.75
C ARG A 174 -22.71 1.44 16.89
#